data_AF-A0A5K1E086-F1
#
_entry.id   AF-A0A5K1E086-F1
#
_cell.length_a   1.000
_cell.length_b   1.000
_cell.length_c   1.000
_cell.angle_alpha   90.00
_cell.angle_beta   90.00
_cell.angle_gamma   90.00
#
_symmetry.space_group_name_H-M   'P 1'
#
loop_
_entity.id
_entity.type
_entity.pdbx_description
1 polymer ?
#
loop_
_entity_poly.entity_id
_entity_poly.type
_entity_poly.pdbx_seq_one_letter_code
_entity_poly.pdbx_strand_id
1 'polypeptide(L)' 'VCENIPIVLCGNKVDVKNRQVKAKQVTFHRKKNLQYYEISAKSNYNFEKPFLYLARKLAG' A
#
# COMPACT_ATOMS: atom_id res chain seq x y z
N VAL A 1 20.59 6.05 -10.70
CA VAL A 1 19.34 5.98 -9.90
C VAL A 1 18.19 6.00 -10.89
N CYS A 2 17.20 5.11 -10.76
CA CYS A 2 16.05 5.07 -11.66
C CYS A 2 14.97 6.04 -11.17
N GLU A 3 14.62 7.02 -12.00
CA GLU A 3 13.52 7.95 -11.75
C GLU A 3 12.20 7.34 -12.24
N ASN A 4 11.08 7.68 -11.60
CA ASN A 4 9.72 7.29 -12.00
C ASN A 4 9.31 5.80 -11.87
N ILE A 5 9.90 5.04 -10.96
CA ILE A 5 9.42 3.68 -10.64
C ILE A 5 8.03 3.75 -9.98
N PRO A 6 7.04 2.94 -10.39
CA PRO A 6 5.76 2.85 -9.69
C PRO A 6 5.95 2.30 -8.28
N ILE A 7 5.45 3.02 -7.28
CA ILE A 7 5.60 2.69 -5.86
C ILE A 7 4.22 2.56 -5.21
N VAL A 8 4.06 1.56 -4.33
CA VAL A 8 2.87 1.37 -3.50
C VAL A 8 3.28 1.43 -2.03
N LEU A 9 2.55 2.23 -1.25
CA LEU A 9 2.67 2.27 0.19
C LEU A 9 1.71 1.24 0.82
N CYS A 10 2.25 0.32 1.62
CA CYS A 10 1.47 -0.72 2.28
C CYS A 10 1.42 -0.50 3.79
N GLY A 11 0.23 -0.32 4.35
CA GLY A 11 -0.02 -0.38 5.79
C GLY A 11 -0.29 -1.82 6.21
N ASN A 12 0.74 -2.54 6.69
CA ASN A 12 0.61 -3.94 7.08
C ASN A 12 0.06 -4.11 8.53
N LYS A 13 -0.35 -5.33 8.87
CA LYS A 13 -0.82 -5.77 10.20
C LYS A 13 -2.16 -5.14 10.62
N VAL A 14 -3.05 -4.88 9.66
CA VAL A 14 -4.37 -4.29 9.98
C VAL A 14 -5.31 -5.23 10.75
N ASP A 15 -4.94 -6.50 10.89
CA ASP A 15 -5.58 -7.49 11.75
C ASP A 15 -5.34 -7.23 13.25
N VAL A 16 -4.34 -6.43 13.62
CA VAL A 16 -4.05 -6.10 15.02
C VAL A 16 -5.05 -5.08 15.56
N LYS A 17 -5.78 -5.46 16.62
CA LYS A 17 -6.81 -4.60 17.25
C LYS A 17 -6.27 -3.25 17.75
N ASN A 18 -5.12 -3.25 18.42
CA ASN A 18 -4.51 -2.03 18.97
C ASN A 18 -3.58 -1.33 17.98
N ARG A 19 -4.12 -1.06 16.78
CA ARG A 19 -3.41 -0.36 15.71
C ARG A 19 -3.18 1.11 16.08
N GLN A 20 -1.91 1.53 16.06
CA GLN A 20 -1.52 2.90 16.45
C GLN A 20 -1.74 3.92 15.33
N VAL A 21 -1.54 3.52 14.07
CA VAL A 21 -1.66 4.43 12.92
C VAL A 21 -2.95 4.15 12.18
N LYS A 22 -3.95 5.02 12.30
CA LYS A 22 -5.26 4.94 11.61
C LYS A 22 -5.17 5.40 10.16
N ALA A 23 -6.09 4.94 9.31
CA ALA A 23 -6.02 5.15 7.86
C ALA A 23 -6.01 6.64 7.50
N LYS A 24 -6.79 7.44 8.27
CA LYS A 24 -6.88 8.89 8.14
C LYS A 24 -5.57 9.62 8.46
N GLN A 25 -4.66 9.03 9.24
CA GLN A 25 -3.37 9.64 9.61
C GLN A 25 -2.31 9.43 8.52
N VAL A 26 -2.48 8.43 7.64
CA VAL A 26 -1.53 8.15 6.56
C VAL A 26 -1.75 9.15 5.42
N THR A 27 -1.00 10.24 5.40
CA THR A 27 -1.13 11.31 4.38
C THR A 27 -0.02 11.32 3.34
N PHE A 28 1.09 10.60 3.59
CA PHE A 28 2.27 10.60 2.74
C PHE A 28 1.98 10.19 1.29
N HIS A 29 1.10 9.20 1.11
CA HIS A 29 0.69 8.73 -0.21
C HIS A 29 0.08 9.85 -1.06
N ARG A 30 -0.68 10.78 -0.47
CA ARG A 30 -1.23 11.93 -1.18
C ARG A 30 -0.14 12.93 -1.58
N LYS A 31 0.80 13.20 -0.67
CA LYS A 31 1.91 14.15 -0.92
C LYS A 31 2.86 13.68 -2.02
N LYS A 32 3.01 12.37 -2.18
CA LYS A 32 3.90 11.76 -3.18
C LYS A 32 3.17 11.11 -4.35
N ASN A 33 1.84 11.28 -4.43
CA ASN A 33 0.97 10.66 -5.44
C ASN A 33 1.18 9.14 -5.58
N LEU A 34 1.31 8.46 -4.44
CA LEU A 34 1.49 7.01 -4.36
C LEU A 34 0.15 6.33 -4.08
N GLN A 35 0.03 5.09 -4.55
CA GLN A 35 -1.09 4.25 -4.15
C GLN A 35 -0.89 3.75 -2.71
N TYR A 36 -1.95 3.76 -1.90
CA TYR A 36 -1.93 3.23 -0.53
C TYR A 36 -2.92 2.06 -0.39
N TYR A 37 -2.45 0.96 0.20
CA TYR A 37 -3.31 -0.16 0.59
C TYR A 37 -3.08 -0.57 2.03
N GLU A 38 -4.17 -0.86 2.71
CA GLU A 38 -4.17 -1.53 4.00
C GLU A 38 -4.16 -3.03 3.74
N ILE A 39 -3.14 -3.72 4.27
CA ILE A 39 -2.94 -5.15 4.04
C ILE A 39 -2.73 -5.89 5.36
N SER A 40 -2.97 -7.19 5.35
CA SER A 40 -2.43 -8.09 6.36
C SER A 40 -1.83 -9.29 5.68
N ALA A 41 -0.51 -9.45 5.85
CA ALA A 41 0.19 -10.65 5.41
C ALA A 41 -0.25 -11.90 6.21
N LYS A 42 -0.82 -11.73 7.41
CA LYS A 42 -1.25 -12.86 8.25
C LYS A 42 -2.59 -13.43 7.79
N SER A 43 -3.55 -12.57 7.47
CA SER A 43 -4.90 -12.98 7.06
C SER A 43 -5.11 -12.93 5.55
N ASN A 44 -4.07 -12.60 4.78
CA ASN A 44 -4.12 -12.36 3.33
C ASN A 44 -5.07 -11.23 2.90
N TYR A 45 -5.48 -10.36 3.83
CA TYR A 45 -6.33 -9.21 3.52
C TYR A 45 -5.64 -8.26 2.53
N ASN A 46 -6.29 -8.01 1.38
CA ASN A 46 -5.81 -7.16 0.28
C ASN A 46 -4.40 -7.51 -0.23
N PHE A 47 -3.89 -8.72 0.04
CA PHE A 47 -2.51 -9.11 -0.27
C PHE A 47 -2.15 -8.95 -1.76
N GLU A 48 -3.10 -9.23 -2.64
CA GLU A 48 -2.93 -9.13 -4.10
C GLU A 48 -2.96 -7.71 -4.66
N LYS A 49 -3.58 -6.75 -3.95
CA LYS A 49 -3.83 -5.40 -4.48
C LYS A 49 -2.57 -4.62 -4.82
N PRO A 50 -1.51 -4.61 -3.99
CA PRO A 50 -0.25 -3.96 -4.33
C PRO A 50 0.36 -4.53 -5.63
N PHE A 51 0.37 -5.86 -5.77
CA PHE A 51 0.92 -6.53 -6.94
C PHE A 51 0.09 -6.26 -8.19
N LEU A 52 -1.24 -6.31 -8.09
CA LEU A 52 -2.14 -6.00 -9.20
C LEU A 52 -1.95 -4.56 -9.70
N TYR A 53 -1.79 -3.59 -8.79
CA TYR A 53 -1.52 -2.20 -9.16
C TYR A 53 -0.17 -2.08 -9.88
N LEU A 54 0.89 -2.67 -9.33
CA LEU A 54 2.21 -2.64 -9.94
C LEU A 54 2.22 -3.33 -11.31
N ALA A 55 1.57 -4.50 -11.42
CA ALA A 55 1.44 -5.24 -12.66
C ALA A 55 0.74 -4.40 -13.74
N ARG A 56 -0.40 -3.75 -13.42
CA ARG A 56 -1.07 -2.83 -14.35
C ARG A 56 -0.16 -1.66 -14.75
N LYS A 57 0.55 -1.06 -13.78
CA LYS A 57 1.45 0.08 -14.09
C LYS A 57 2.67 -0.30 -14.93
N LEU A 58 3.14 -1.54 -14.81
CA LEU A 58 4.32 -2.01 -15.53
C LEU A 58 3.98 -2.68 -16.87
N ALA A 59 2.83 -3.35 -16.97
CA ALA A 59 2.44 -4.15 -18.12
C ALA A 59 1.32 -3.51 -18.99
N GLY A 60 0.59 -2.52 -18.49
CA GLY A 60 -0.54 -1.87 -19.18
C GLY A 60 -1.86 -2.07 -18.46
#